data_AF-A0AAJ0G7V4-F1
#
_entry.id   AF-A0AAJ0G7V4-F1
#
_cell.length_a   1.000
_cell.length_b   1.000
_cell.length_c   1.000
_cell.angle_alpha   90.00
_cell.angle_beta   90.00
_cell.angle_gamma   90.00
#
_symmetry.space_group_name_H-M   'P 1'
#
loop_
_entity.id
_entity.type
_entity.pdbx_description
1 polymer ?
#
loop_
_entity_poly.entity_id
_entity_poly.type
_entity_poly.pdbx_seq_one_letter_code
_entity_poly.pdbx_strand_id
1 'polypeptide(L)'
;MRQSPGVHSKEFAGSVTTAVDVYDAENLEACAQKCEELLDEPDVPVYFQIKALILLGACYEDASDCSECYRKVDGLLIKACKHHSDDESVKEPLAELQDSLGYMYLVLKEKAERRHDDDDDEAEEDYNAMVNATEKVEAGTDEAEEKVEGVMEMRREIEDREKLKHEMGEDKKYVKQ
;
A
#
# COMPACT_ATOMS: atom_id res chain seq x y z
N MET A 1 9.56 -26.74 -23.59
CA MET A 1 8.28 -27.13 -22.95
C MET A 1 7.70 -25.87 -22.34
N ARG A 2 6.60 -25.32 -22.88
CA ARG A 2 5.93 -24.17 -22.27
C ARG A 2 5.02 -24.71 -21.18
N GLN A 3 5.37 -24.49 -19.92
CA GLN A 3 4.50 -24.84 -18.80
C GLN A 3 3.26 -23.94 -18.84
N SER A 4 2.11 -24.52 -18.51
CA SER A 4 0.80 -23.88 -18.56
C SER A 4 0.73 -22.77 -17.50
N PRO A 5 0.41 -21.51 -17.86
CA PRO A 5 0.42 -20.37 -16.92
C PRO A 5 -0.63 -20.46 -15.79
N GLY A 6 -1.56 -21.41 -15.85
CA GLY A 6 -2.66 -21.52 -14.88
C GLY A 6 -2.39 -22.36 -13.62
N VAL A 7 -1.31 -23.16 -13.57
CA VAL A 7 -1.05 -24.05 -12.42
C VAL A 7 -0.41 -23.29 -11.25
N HIS A 8 0.55 -22.42 -11.56
CA HIS A 8 1.32 -21.65 -10.58
C HIS A 8 0.49 -20.57 -9.86
N SER A 9 -0.48 -19.96 -10.55
CA SER A 9 -1.32 -18.89 -9.96
C SER A 9 -2.14 -19.37 -8.75
N LYS A 10 -2.59 -20.63 -8.74
CA LYS A 10 -3.34 -21.19 -7.61
C LYS A 10 -2.45 -21.48 -6.41
N GLU A 11 -1.21 -21.91 -6.67
CA GLU A 11 -0.22 -22.17 -5.62
C GLU A 11 0.19 -20.86 -4.93
N PHE A 12 0.48 -19.81 -5.71
CA PHE A 12 0.79 -18.49 -5.16
C PHE A 12 -0.40 -17.86 -4.41
N ALA A 13 -1.62 -18.02 -4.92
CA ALA A 13 -2.82 -17.59 -4.19
C ALA A 13 -2.93 -18.29 -2.83
N GLY A 14 -2.68 -19.60 -2.78
CA GLY A 14 -2.66 -20.36 -1.52
C GLY A 14 -1.57 -19.88 -0.55
N SER A 15 -0.38 -19.56 -1.06
CA SER A 15 0.72 -19.02 -0.25
C SER A 15 0.37 -17.65 0.34
N VAL A 16 -0.22 -16.74 -0.45
CA VAL A 16 -0.69 -15.43 0.06
C VAL A 16 -1.81 -15.61 1.08
N THR A 17 -2.81 -16.46 0.83
CA THR A 17 -3.87 -16.74 1.82
C THR A 17 -3.28 -17.26 3.12
N THR A 18 -2.29 -18.15 3.05
CA THR A 18 -1.63 -18.67 4.26
C THR A 18 -0.88 -17.57 5.00
N ALA A 19 -0.22 -16.64 4.29
CA ALA A 19 0.44 -15.50 4.92
C ALA A 19 -0.57 -14.59 5.63
N VAL A 20 -1.72 -14.31 5.00
CA VAL A 20 -2.83 -13.54 5.61
C VAL A 20 -3.38 -14.24 6.85
N ASP A 21 -3.64 -15.55 6.80
CA ASP A 21 -4.15 -16.29 7.95
C ASP A 21 -3.18 -16.22 9.16
N VAL A 22 -1.87 -16.20 8.88
CA VAL A 22 -0.83 -16.07 9.90
C VAL A 22 -0.71 -14.64 10.42
N TYR A 23 -0.88 -13.65 9.55
CA TYR A 23 -0.97 -12.24 9.92
C TYR A 23 -2.16 -11.97 10.85
N ASP A 24 -3.35 -12.48 10.50
CA ASP A 24 -4.58 -12.34 11.28
C ASP A 24 -4.50 -13.07 12.64
N ALA A 25 -3.63 -14.08 12.75
CA ALA A 25 -3.30 -14.74 14.01
C ALA A 25 -2.26 -13.96 14.86
N GLU A 26 -1.93 -12.73 14.47
CA GLU A 26 -0.94 -11.84 15.11
C GLU A 26 0.49 -12.42 15.17
N ASN A 27 0.78 -13.43 14.35
CA ASN A 27 2.11 -14.02 14.27
C ASN A 27 2.93 -13.35 13.16
N LEU A 28 3.36 -12.11 13.42
CA LEU A 28 4.02 -11.24 12.45
C LEU A 28 5.34 -11.83 11.92
N GLU A 29 6.12 -12.51 12.77
CA GLU A 29 7.38 -13.15 12.36
C GLU A 29 7.14 -14.26 11.34
N ALA A 30 6.17 -15.15 11.62
CA ALA A 30 5.84 -16.23 10.69
C ALA A 30 5.18 -15.70 9.40
N CYS A 31 4.44 -14.59 9.48
CA CYS A 31 3.89 -13.93 8.30
C CYS A 31 5.01 -13.33 7.43
N ALA A 32 5.96 -12.60 8.04
CA ALA A 32 7.12 -12.04 7.36
C ALA A 32 7.92 -13.13 6.64
N GLN A 33 8.26 -14.22 7.35
CA GLN A 33 8.96 -15.35 6.77
C GLN A 33 8.24 -15.92 5.55
N LYS A 34 6.91 -16.12 5.62
CA LYS A 34 6.13 -16.62 4.49
C LYS A 34 6.10 -15.67 3.30
N CYS A 35 6.09 -14.37 3.56
CA CYS A 35 6.13 -13.37 2.49
C CYS A 35 7.51 -13.35 1.82
N GLU A 36 8.59 -13.47 2.59
CA GLU A 36 9.95 -13.58 2.05
C GLU A 36 10.13 -14.86 1.23
N GLU A 37 9.69 -16.02 1.75
CA GLU A 37 9.70 -17.29 1.02
C GLU A 37 8.96 -17.16 -0.32
N LEU A 38 7.79 -16.51 -0.32
CA LEU A 38 7.02 -16.27 -1.54
C LEU A 38 7.74 -15.30 -2.50
N LEU A 39 8.49 -14.32 -2.00
CA LEU A 39 9.23 -13.36 -2.84
C LEU A 39 10.52 -13.94 -3.41
N ASP A 40 11.09 -14.96 -2.77
CA ASP A 40 12.25 -15.72 -3.25
C ASP A 40 11.88 -16.73 -4.35
N GLU A 41 10.60 -17.10 -4.47
CA GLU A 41 10.14 -17.98 -5.53
C GLU A 41 10.33 -17.34 -6.93
N PRO A 42 10.95 -18.04 -7.89
CA PRO A 42 11.09 -17.52 -9.24
C PRO A 42 9.72 -17.41 -9.93
N ASP A 43 9.58 -16.41 -10.81
CA ASP A 43 8.41 -16.21 -11.66
C ASP A 43 7.07 -15.94 -10.94
N VAL A 44 7.11 -15.50 -9.67
CA VAL A 44 5.89 -15.08 -8.94
C VAL A 44 5.20 -13.96 -9.72
N PRO A 45 3.91 -14.07 -10.05
CA PRO A 45 3.18 -13.01 -10.73
C PRO A 45 3.19 -11.71 -9.94
N VAL A 46 3.30 -10.57 -10.64
CA VAL A 46 3.41 -9.22 -10.04
C VAL A 46 2.33 -8.93 -9.00
N TYR A 47 1.09 -9.39 -9.24
CA TYR A 47 -0.01 -9.24 -8.30
C TYR A 47 0.31 -9.87 -6.92
N PHE A 48 0.84 -11.10 -6.91
CA PHE A 48 1.19 -11.80 -5.68
C PHE A 48 2.45 -11.22 -5.03
N GLN A 49 3.41 -10.76 -5.83
CA GLN A 49 4.57 -10.02 -5.29
C GLN A 49 4.13 -8.76 -4.54
N ILE A 50 3.20 -7.98 -5.11
CA ILE A 50 2.69 -6.78 -4.47
C ILE A 50 1.98 -7.12 -3.16
N LYS A 51 1.08 -8.12 -3.15
CA LYS A 51 0.39 -8.54 -1.92
C LYS A 51 1.37 -8.98 -0.84
N ALA A 52 2.38 -9.78 -1.20
CA ALA A 52 3.41 -10.22 -0.27
C ALA A 52 4.21 -9.04 0.32
N LEU A 53 4.60 -8.07 -0.49
CA LEU A 53 5.33 -6.89 -0.03
C LEU A 53 4.49 -5.99 0.89
N ILE A 54 3.19 -5.86 0.63
CA ILE A 54 2.27 -5.09 1.50
C ILE A 54 2.17 -5.77 2.87
N LEU A 55 1.94 -7.08 2.90
CA LEU A 55 1.90 -7.88 4.13
C LEU A 55 3.24 -7.82 4.88
N LEU A 56 4.36 -7.95 4.16
CA LEU A 56 5.70 -7.90 4.74
C LEU A 56 5.97 -6.55 5.41
N GLY A 57 5.67 -5.44 4.73
CA GLY A 57 5.84 -4.10 5.31
C GLY A 57 4.91 -3.83 6.50
N ALA A 58 3.73 -4.44 6.54
CA ALA A 58 2.86 -4.39 7.71
C ALA A 58 3.49 -5.10 8.93
N CYS A 59 4.18 -6.21 8.70
CA CYS A 59 4.86 -7.00 9.75
C CYS A 59 6.09 -6.31 10.35
N TYR A 60 6.77 -5.42 9.62
CA TYR A 60 7.97 -4.76 10.12
C TYR A 60 7.66 -3.69 11.16
N GLU A 61 8.35 -3.70 12.30
CA GLU A 61 8.23 -2.62 13.29
C GLU A 61 8.92 -1.33 12.83
N ASP A 62 10.02 -1.45 12.08
CA ASP A 62 10.81 -0.32 11.58
C ASP A 62 10.11 0.40 10.42
N ALA A 63 10.02 1.74 10.52
CA ALA A 63 9.49 2.58 9.45
C ALA A 63 10.36 2.53 8.18
N SER A 64 11.68 2.35 8.30
CA SER A 64 12.61 2.24 7.18
C SER A 64 12.34 0.98 6.35
N ASP A 65 12.22 -0.18 7.00
CA ASP A 65 11.93 -1.45 6.33
C ASP A 65 10.53 -1.45 5.69
N CYS A 66 9.55 -0.83 6.36
CA CYS A 66 8.23 -0.58 5.80
C CYS A 66 8.31 0.33 4.56
N SER A 67 9.09 1.41 4.61
CA SER A 67 9.30 2.34 3.49
C SER A 67 9.98 1.68 2.29
N GLU A 68 10.92 0.75 2.51
CA GLU A 68 11.49 -0.05 1.43
C GLU A 68 10.45 -0.92 0.73
N CYS A 69 9.60 -1.59 1.50
CA CYS A 69 8.50 -2.39 0.96
C CYS A 69 7.52 -1.51 0.16
N TYR A 70 7.17 -0.34 0.69
CA TYR A 70 6.31 0.63 0.02
C TYR A 70 6.88 1.04 -1.34
N ARG A 71 8.16 1.45 -1.39
CA ARG A 71 8.84 1.85 -2.64
C ARG A 71 8.86 0.73 -3.68
N LYS A 72 9.04 -0.52 -3.25
CA LYS A 72 8.97 -1.68 -4.14
C LYS A 72 7.55 -1.88 -4.70
N VAL A 73 6.52 -1.78 -3.86
CA VAL A 73 5.12 -1.91 -4.27
C VAL A 73 4.75 -0.82 -5.27
N ASP A 74 5.05 0.44 -4.97
CA ASP A 74 4.74 1.58 -5.85
C ASP A 74 5.39 1.40 -7.24
N GLY A 75 6.68 1.04 -7.26
CA GLY A 75 7.39 0.76 -8.51
C GLY A 75 6.81 -0.41 -9.31
N LEU A 76 6.28 -1.45 -8.65
CA LEU A 76 5.62 -2.58 -9.31
C LEU A 76 4.23 -2.19 -9.83
N LEU A 77 3.47 -1.41 -9.08
CA LEU A 77 2.15 -0.93 -9.49
C LEU A 77 2.23 -0.01 -10.71
N ILE A 78 3.16 0.94 -10.73
CA ILE A 78 3.38 1.82 -11.89
C ILE A 78 3.67 0.97 -13.14
N LYS A 79 4.53 -0.04 -13.02
CA LYS A 79 4.85 -0.96 -14.13
C LYS A 79 3.62 -1.77 -14.57
N ALA A 80 2.85 -2.30 -13.62
CA ALA A 80 1.67 -3.09 -13.90
C ALA A 80 0.57 -2.26 -14.60
N CYS A 81 0.28 -1.07 -14.10
CA CYS A 81 -0.67 -0.14 -14.70
C CYS A 81 -0.26 0.27 -16.11
N LYS A 82 1.04 0.51 -16.34
CA LYS A 82 1.55 0.83 -17.69
C LYS A 82 1.41 -0.34 -18.66
N HIS A 83 1.66 -1.57 -18.20
CA HIS A 83 1.60 -2.74 -19.07
C HIS A 83 0.16 -3.16 -19.40
N HIS A 84 -0.78 -2.87 -18.51
CA HIS A 84 -2.17 -3.30 -18.62
C HIS A 84 -3.18 -2.15 -18.72
N SER A 85 -2.76 -0.98 -19.20
CA SER A 85 -3.62 0.22 -19.25
C SER A 85 -4.94 0.01 -20.00
N ASP A 86 -4.93 -0.89 -20.99
CA ASP A 86 -6.05 -1.17 -21.89
C ASP A 86 -6.81 -2.47 -21.54
N ASP A 87 -6.37 -3.18 -20.50
CA ASP A 87 -6.97 -4.44 -20.08
C ASP A 87 -7.98 -4.21 -18.95
N GLU A 88 -9.25 -4.12 -19.33
CA GLU A 88 -10.36 -3.95 -18.38
C GLU A 88 -10.42 -5.06 -17.32
N SER A 89 -9.92 -6.27 -17.62
CA SER A 89 -10.02 -7.42 -16.70
C SER A 89 -9.10 -7.30 -15.48
N VAL A 90 -8.10 -6.42 -15.53
CA VAL A 90 -7.15 -6.21 -14.41
C VAL A 90 -7.31 -4.87 -13.72
N LYS A 91 -8.20 -3.99 -14.18
CA LYS A 91 -8.42 -2.67 -13.54
C LYS A 91 -8.88 -2.80 -12.10
N GLU A 92 -9.86 -3.65 -11.84
CA GLU A 92 -10.38 -3.86 -10.48
C GLU A 92 -9.31 -4.47 -9.55
N PRO A 93 -8.58 -5.55 -9.93
CA PRO A 93 -7.44 -6.03 -9.16
C PRO A 93 -6.34 -4.98 -8.91
N LEU A 94 -6.03 -4.13 -9.89
CA LEU A 94 -5.03 -3.08 -9.71
C LEU A 94 -5.52 -1.97 -8.76
N ALA A 95 -6.80 -1.62 -8.82
CA ALA A 95 -7.41 -0.68 -7.88
C ALA A 95 -7.36 -1.22 -6.43
N GLU A 96 -7.67 -2.50 -6.22
CA GLU A 96 -7.54 -3.15 -4.91
C GLU A 96 -6.12 -3.03 -4.35
N LEU A 97 -5.10 -3.22 -5.20
CA LEU A 97 -3.70 -3.10 -4.80
C LEU A 97 -3.30 -1.64 -4.53
N GLN A 98 -3.86 -0.67 -5.26
CA GLN A 98 -3.67 0.76 -4.99
C GLN A 98 -4.27 1.17 -3.65
N ASP A 99 -5.47 0.71 -3.33
CA ASP A 99 -6.10 0.93 -2.03
C ASP A 99 -5.25 0.32 -0.89
N SER A 100 -4.74 -0.88 -1.11
CA SER A 100 -3.86 -1.57 -0.16
C SER A 100 -2.53 -0.83 0.05
N LEU A 101 -1.95 -0.23 -1.01
CA LEU A 101 -0.78 0.64 -0.91
C LEU A 101 -1.11 1.93 -0.13
N GLY A 102 -2.31 2.50 -0.32
CA GLY A 102 -2.81 3.63 0.46
C GLY A 102 -2.91 3.32 1.95
N TYR A 103 -3.41 2.14 2.30
CA TYR A 103 -3.41 1.67 3.69
C TYR A 103 -1.99 1.52 4.25
N MET A 104 -1.09 0.94 3.48
CA MET A 104 0.32 0.80 3.87
C MET A 104 1.00 2.16 4.12
N TYR A 105 0.67 3.19 3.33
CA TYR A 105 1.15 4.55 3.56
C TYR A 105 0.70 5.10 4.93
N LEU A 106 -0.56 4.85 5.33
CA LEU A 106 -1.05 5.26 6.65
C LEU A 106 -0.28 4.55 7.77
N VAL A 107 -0.03 3.25 7.62
CA VAL A 107 0.77 2.47 8.59
C VAL A 107 2.20 3.00 8.68
N LEU A 108 2.82 3.33 7.54
CA LEU A 108 4.16 3.93 7.52
C LEU A 108 4.19 5.27 8.24
N LYS A 109 3.19 6.13 8.00
CA LYS A 109 3.05 7.43 8.67
C LYS A 109 2.93 7.27 10.18
N GLU A 110 2.06 6.38 10.64
CA GLU A 110 1.90 6.10 12.07
C GLU A 110 3.21 5.60 12.70
N LYS A 111 3.94 4.69 12.02
CA LYS A 111 5.23 4.18 12.49
C LYS A 111 6.32 5.27 12.57
N ALA A 112 6.34 6.19 11.62
CA ALA A 112 7.25 7.32 11.64
C ALA A 112 6.95 8.28 12.80
N GLU A 113 5.67 8.59 13.03
CA GLU A 113 5.23 9.47 14.13
C GLU A 113 5.57 8.89 15.51
N ARG A 114 5.44 7.56 15.72
CA ARG A 114 5.84 6.91 16.99
C ARG A 114 7.32 7.05 17.33
N ARG A 115 8.21 7.24 16.34
CA ARG A 115 9.64 7.49 16.59
C ARG A 115 9.93 8.91 17.06
N HIS A 116 9.03 9.86 16.79
CA HIS A 116 9.20 11.25 17.17
C HIS A 116 8.74 11.56 18.61
N ASP A 117 8.03 10.64 19.26
CA ASP A 117 7.58 10.84 20.65
C ASP A 117 8.64 10.44 21.70
N ASP A 118 9.67 9.68 21.33
CA ASP A 118 10.63 9.09 22.28
C ASP A 118 12.09 9.60 22.18
N ASP A 119 12.52 10.34 21.15
CA ASP A 119 13.88 10.91 21.11
C ASP A 119 14.01 12.25 20.36
N ASP A 120 14.77 13.14 20.99
CA ASP A 120 15.27 14.47 20.63
C ASP A 120 15.64 14.66 19.14
N ASP A 121 15.02 15.66 18.49
CA ASP A 121 15.42 16.40 17.29
C ASP A 121 16.63 15.90 16.43
N GLU A 122 16.54 14.81 15.65
CA GLU A 122 17.44 14.63 14.49
C GLU A 122 17.02 13.55 13.44
N ALA A 123 15.93 13.75 12.68
CA ALA A 123 15.67 12.94 11.46
C ALA A 123 14.62 13.56 10.49
N GLU A 124 14.75 14.83 10.10
CA GLU A 124 13.78 15.52 9.22
C GLU A 124 14.31 15.74 7.78
N GLU A 125 14.95 14.75 7.16
CA GLU A 125 15.46 14.92 5.78
C GLU A 125 14.97 13.91 4.73
N ASP A 126 14.50 12.71 5.11
CA ASP A 126 14.08 11.69 4.10
C ASP A 126 12.56 11.69 3.82
N TYR A 127 11.73 12.14 4.77
CA TYR A 127 10.27 12.15 4.64
C TYR A 127 9.77 13.21 3.62
N ASN A 128 10.36 14.41 3.66
CA ASN A 128 10.01 15.49 2.74
C ASN A 128 10.45 15.24 1.29
N ALA A 129 11.47 14.40 1.05
CA ALA A 129 11.89 14.05 -0.30
C ALA A 129 10.88 13.13 -1.01
N MET A 130 10.21 12.25 -0.26
CA MET A 130 9.23 11.29 -0.78
C MET A 130 7.89 11.95 -1.14
N VAL A 131 7.41 12.88 -0.30
CA VAL A 131 6.20 13.69 -0.57
C VAL A 131 6.40 14.61 -1.78
N ASN A 132 7.59 15.22 -1.92
CA ASN A 132 7.93 16.08 -3.06
C ASN A 132 8.19 15.30 -4.37
N ALA A 133 8.47 13.99 -4.31
CA ALA A 133 8.69 13.17 -5.50
C ALA A 133 7.37 12.78 -6.18
N THR A 134 6.30 12.53 -5.40
CA THR A 134 4.95 12.33 -5.92
C THR A 134 4.36 13.61 -6.52
N GLU A 135 4.67 14.78 -5.96
CA GLU A 135 4.31 16.09 -6.52
C GLU A 135 5.13 16.43 -7.79
N LYS A 136 6.31 15.85 -7.99
CA LYS A 136 7.15 16.10 -9.19
C LYS A 136 6.80 15.27 -10.42
N VAL A 137 5.88 14.31 -10.33
CA VAL A 137 5.30 13.66 -11.53
C VAL A 137 4.33 14.62 -12.24
N GLU A 138 3.96 15.75 -11.61
CA GLU A 138 3.09 16.80 -12.17
C GLU A 138 3.71 17.64 -13.29
N ALA A 139 4.98 17.43 -13.67
CA ALA A 139 5.69 18.34 -14.59
C ALA A 139 5.93 17.82 -16.00
N GLY A 140 5.23 16.78 -16.47
CA GLY A 140 5.31 16.48 -17.90
C GLY A 140 4.63 15.20 -18.35
N THR A 141 3.36 15.32 -18.76
CA THR A 141 2.84 14.86 -20.06
C THR A 141 1.37 15.28 -20.15
N ASP A 142 1.06 16.15 -21.13
CA ASP A 142 -0.26 16.77 -21.38
C ASP A 142 -1.42 15.78 -21.71
N GLU A 143 -1.22 14.47 -21.51
CA GLU A 143 -2.22 13.41 -21.77
C GLU A 143 -2.67 12.69 -20.49
N ALA A 144 -2.10 13.05 -19.32
CA ALA A 144 -2.47 12.52 -18.00
C ALA A 144 -3.43 13.42 -17.22
N GLU A 145 -3.67 14.67 -17.65
CA GLU A 145 -4.41 15.68 -16.87
C GLU A 145 -5.89 15.31 -16.66
N GLU A 146 -6.54 14.64 -17.63
CA GLU A 146 -7.98 14.32 -17.53
C GLU A 146 -8.28 13.17 -16.54
N LYS A 147 -7.32 12.28 -16.26
CA LYS A 147 -7.49 11.18 -15.29
C LYS A 147 -7.08 11.55 -13.87
N VAL A 148 -6.23 12.55 -13.71
CA VAL A 148 -5.78 13.04 -12.39
C VAL A 148 -6.86 13.93 -11.76
N GLU A 149 -7.64 14.67 -12.55
CA GLU A 149 -8.77 15.47 -12.04
C GLU A 149 -9.79 14.60 -11.29
N GLY A 150 -10.14 13.42 -11.80
CA GLY A 150 -11.04 12.49 -11.12
C GLY A 150 -10.46 11.86 -9.84
N VAL A 151 -9.14 11.66 -9.76
CA VAL A 151 -8.47 11.12 -8.56
C VAL A 151 -8.33 12.20 -7.48
N MET A 152 -8.07 13.44 -7.86
CA MET A 152 -8.07 14.58 -6.93
C MET A 152 -9.47 14.88 -6.39
N GLU A 153 -10.52 14.74 -7.22
CA GLU A 153 -11.91 14.93 -6.79
C GLU A 153 -12.31 13.86 -5.76
N MET A 154 -11.95 12.58 -6.00
CA MET A 154 -12.21 11.50 -5.04
C MET A 154 -11.44 11.67 -3.73
N ARG A 155 -10.18 12.15 -3.77
CA ARG A 155 -9.38 12.44 -2.57
C ARG A 155 -9.98 13.59 -1.75
N ARG A 156 -10.46 14.65 -2.42
CA ARG A 156 -11.17 15.77 -1.78
C ARG A 156 -12.48 15.31 -1.14
N GLU A 157 -13.24 14.42 -1.80
CA GLU A 157 -14.47 13.86 -1.23
C GLU A 157 -14.23 13.00 0.02
N ILE A 158 -13.12 12.26 0.07
CA ILE A 158 -12.73 11.48 1.25
C ILE A 158 -12.35 12.41 2.41
N GLU A 159 -11.51 13.41 2.16
CA GLU A 159 -11.11 14.41 3.17
C GLU A 159 -12.32 15.22 3.70
N ASP A 160 -13.24 15.64 2.82
CA ASP A 160 -14.47 16.33 3.22
C ASP A 160 -15.40 15.41 4.03
N ARG A 161 -15.46 14.11 3.71
CA ARG A 161 -16.27 13.14 4.46
C ARG A 161 -15.67 12.81 5.84
N GLU A 162 -14.35 12.80 5.97
CA GLU A 162 -13.68 12.64 7.27
C GLU A 162 -13.82 13.89 8.13
N LYS A 163 -13.73 15.07 7.53
CA LYS A 163 -13.98 16.34 8.19
C LYS A 163 -15.44 16.46 8.67
N LEU A 164 -16.40 16.04 7.85
CA LEU A 164 -17.82 15.93 8.25
C LEU A 164 -18.04 14.93 9.38
N LYS A 165 -17.34 13.79 9.40
CA LYS A 165 -17.43 12.84 10.52
C LYS A 165 -16.83 13.41 11.80
N HIS A 166 -15.77 14.21 11.70
CA HIS A 166 -15.16 14.88 12.83
C HIS A 166 -16.06 16.00 13.37
N GLU A 167 -16.66 16.81 12.49
CA GLU A 167 -17.63 17.86 12.83
C GLU A 167 -18.97 17.30 13.36
N MET A 168 -19.43 16.14 12.87
CA MET A 168 -20.61 15.44 13.41
C MET A 168 -20.30 14.56 14.64
N GLY A 169 -19.03 14.44 15.03
CA GLY A 169 -18.54 13.55 16.10
C GLY A 169 -18.44 14.21 17.48
N GLU A 170 -18.61 15.52 17.59
CA GLU A 170 -18.47 16.26 18.87
C GLU A 170 -19.78 16.55 19.61
N ASP A 171 -20.89 15.86 19.30
CA ASP A 171 -22.18 16.02 20.02
C ASP A 171 -22.62 14.75 20.78
N LYS A 172 -21.66 14.10 21.45
CA LYS A 172 -21.96 13.16 22.57
C LYS A 172 -21.23 13.53 23.85
N LYS A 173 -21.30 14.81 24.23
CA LYS A 173 -21.35 15.19 25.65
C LYS A 173 -22.77 15.64 25.97
N TYR A 174 -23.25 15.25 27.16
CA TYR A 174 -24.59 15.44 27.76
C TYR A 174 -25.59 14.31 27.41
N VAL A 175 -26.24 13.58 28.34
CA VAL A 175 -26.72 13.86 29.70
C VAL A 175 -26.95 12.53 30.49
N LYS A 176 -26.57 12.53 31.77
CA LYS A 176 -27.09 11.79 32.96
C LYS A 176 -27.99 10.56 32.80
N GLN A 177 -27.70 9.52 33.59
CA GLN A 177 -28.32 9.32 34.92
C GLN A 177 -27.32 8.76 35.91
#